data_AF-A0A7W4FG27-F1
#
_entry.id   AF-A0A7W4FG27-F1
#
_cell.length_a   1.000
_cell.length_b   1.000
_cell.length_c   1.000
_cell.angle_alpha   90.00
_cell.angle_beta   90.00
_cell.angle_gamma   90.00
#
_symmetry.space_group_name_H-M   'P 1'
#
loop_
_entity.id
_entity.type
_entity.pdbx_description
1 polymer ?
#
loop_
_entity_poly.entity_id
_entity_poly.type
_entity_poly.pdbx_seq_one_letter_code
_entity_poly.pdbx_strand_id
1 'polypeptide(L)'
;MSATNRLQYVAPENEHQHLEKIHALFENYNRGAIAWEKVDVKIQATFCRLAGIKDRRVGMPISAFSELEVMKLLRTIKQVQQITTEFSHLTLSDFK
;
A
#
# COMPACT_ATOMS: atom_id res chain seq x y z
N MET A 1 14.17 44.20 -38.24
CA MET A 1 13.22 43.37 -39.01
C MET A 1 14.00 42.14 -39.48
N SER A 2 13.72 40.87 -39.17
CA SER A 2 12.66 40.20 -38.40
C SER A 2 13.28 38.90 -37.88
N ALA A 3 13.06 38.58 -36.59
CA ALA A 3 13.45 37.29 -36.02
C ALA A 3 12.39 36.25 -36.42
N THR A 4 12.74 35.31 -37.29
CA THR A 4 11.89 34.21 -37.69
C THR A 4 11.82 33.19 -36.54
N ASN A 5 10.84 33.36 -35.65
CA ASN A 5 10.47 32.34 -34.66
C ASN A 5 9.91 31.13 -35.42
N ARG A 6 10.74 30.13 -35.70
CA ARG A 6 10.27 28.82 -36.17
C ARG A 6 9.58 28.14 -35.00
N LEU A 7 8.25 28.11 -35.03
CA LEU A 7 7.46 27.21 -34.20
C LEU A 7 7.87 25.78 -34.56
N GLN A 8 8.63 25.13 -33.68
CA GLN A 8 8.92 23.70 -33.78
C GLN A 8 7.63 22.95 -33.47
N TYR A 9 7.11 22.24 -34.46
CA TYR A 9 6.05 21.26 -34.26
C TYR A 9 6.61 20.14 -33.36
N VAL A 10 6.11 20.05 -32.13
CA VAL A 10 6.31 18.89 -31.26
C VAL A 10 5.19 17.93 -31.63
N ALA A 11 5.54 16.77 -32.18
CA ALA A 11 4.56 15.73 -32.49
C ALA A 11 3.77 15.37 -31.23
N PRO A 12 2.45 15.13 -31.33
CA PRO A 12 1.67 14.68 -30.18
C PRO A 12 2.31 13.40 -29.65
N GLU A 13 2.57 13.37 -28.34
CA GLU A 13 3.08 12.17 -27.67
C GLU A 13 2.15 11.00 -28.04
N ASN A 14 2.73 9.87 -28.48
CA ASN A 14 1.94 8.71 -28.88
C ASN A 14 0.96 8.34 -27.74
N GLU A 15 -0.26 7.89 -28.07
CA GLU A 15 -1.24 7.46 -27.06
C GLU A 15 -0.66 6.45 -26.06
N HIS A 16 0.31 5.64 -26.51
CA HIS A 16 1.10 4.74 -25.65
C HIS A 16 1.94 5.48 -24.59
N GLN A 17 2.58 6.59 -24.92
CA GLN A 17 3.33 7.40 -23.94
C GLN A 17 2.40 8.11 -22.94
N HIS A 18 1.21 8.51 -23.36
CA HIS A 18 0.19 9.01 -22.45
C HIS A 18 -0.34 7.91 -21.52
N LEU A 19 -0.60 6.72 -22.06
CA LEU A 19 -0.97 5.55 -21.25
C LEU A 19 0.14 5.17 -20.28
N GLU A 20 1.41 5.12 -20.69
CA GLU A 20 2.55 4.85 -19.79
C GLU A 20 2.68 5.91 -18.69
N LYS A 21 2.47 7.19 -18.99
CA LYS A 21 2.44 8.26 -17.97
C LYS A 21 1.25 8.11 -17.02
N ILE A 22 0.08 7.75 -17.54
CA ILE A 22 -1.11 7.46 -16.72
C ILE A 22 -0.84 6.22 -15.84
N HIS A 23 -0.32 5.14 -16.42
CA HIS A 23 0.07 3.93 -15.69
C HIS A 23 1.15 4.23 -14.65
N ALA A 24 2.13 5.09 -14.92
CA ALA A 24 3.12 5.55 -13.95
C ALA A 24 2.51 6.41 -12.82
N LEU A 25 1.47 7.21 -13.11
CA LEU A 25 0.66 7.88 -12.09
C LEU A 25 -0.11 6.87 -11.23
N PHE A 26 -0.51 5.73 -11.81
CA PHE A 26 -1.20 4.63 -11.13
C PHE A 26 -0.26 3.59 -10.48
N GLU A 27 1.02 3.51 -10.86
CA GLU A 27 2.03 2.64 -10.23
C GLU A 27 2.43 3.15 -8.84
N ASN A 28 2.21 4.43 -8.56
CA ASN A 28 2.38 5.03 -7.23
C ASN A 28 1.27 4.67 -6.24
N TYR A 29 0.25 3.91 -6.64
CA TYR A 29 -0.73 3.40 -5.68
C TYR A 29 -0.07 2.32 -4.83
N ASN A 30 0.32 2.72 -3.63
CA ASN A 30 0.82 1.85 -2.59
C ASN A 30 -0.26 0.79 -2.27
N ARG A 31 -0.14 -0.39 -2.89
CA ARG A 31 -1.06 -1.52 -2.68
C ARG A 31 -1.25 -1.84 -1.20
N GLY A 32 -0.20 -1.66 -0.40
CA GLY A 32 -0.25 -1.81 1.06
C GLY A 32 -1.15 -0.77 1.74
N ALA A 33 -1.09 0.50 1.30
CA ALA A 33 -1.97 1.56 1.80
C ALA A 33 -3.44 1.30 1.46
N ILE A 34 -3.73 0.92 0.21
CA ILE A 34 -5.10 0.56 -0.20
C ILE A 34 -5.61 -0.64 0.61
N ALA A 35 -4.77 -1.66 0.79
CA ALA A 35 -5.13 -2.83 1.57
C ALA A 35 -5.43 -2.44 3.02
N TRP A 36 -4.60 -1.62 3.64
CA TRP A 36 -4.79 -1.15 5.00
C TRP A 36 -6.10 -0.36 5.19
N GLU A 37 -6.42 0.54 4.27
CA GLU A 37 -7.63 1.35 4.33
C GLU A 37 -8.92 0.51 4.22
N LYS A 38 -8.85 -0.68 3.61
CA LYS A 38 -9.97 -1.63 3.52
C LYS A 38 -10.12 -2.53 4.74
N VAL A 39 -9.11 -2.61 5.60
CA VAL A 39 -9.12 -3.46 6.79
C VAL A 39 -9.99 -2.80 7.86
N ASP A 40 -10.87 -3.58 8.49
CA ASP A 40 -11.69 -3.13 9.61
C ASP A 40 -10.82 -2.54 10.74
N VAL A 41 -11.29 -1.46 11.35
CA VAL A 41 -10.57 -0.74 12.42
C VAL A 41 -10.17 -1.66 13.57
N LYS A 42 -10.97 -2.68 13.91
CA LYS A 42 -10.63 -3.66 14.95
C LYS A 42 -9.44 -4.53 14.54
N ILE A 43 -9.37 -4.94 13.28
CA ILE A 43 -8.24 -5.71 12.76
C ILE A 43 -6.99 -4.83 12.67
N GLN A 44 -7.14 -3.58 12.22
CA GLN A 44 -6.05 -2.60 12.26
C GLN A 44 -5.50 -2.43 13.69
N ALA A 45 -6.37 -2.31 14.69
CA ALA A 45 -5.98 -2.22 16.09
C ALA A 45 -5.17 -3.43 16.55
N THR A 46 -5.59 -4.64 16.18
CA THR A 46 -4.84 -5.88 16.48
C THR A 46 -3.44 -5.85 15.87
N PHE A 47 -3.31 -5.49 14.60
CA PHE A 47 -2.01 -5.40 13.95
C PHE A 47 -1.12 -4.30 14.54
N CYS A 48 -1.67 -3.12 14.86
CA CYS A 48 -0.93 -2.05 15.52
C CYS A 48 -0.37 -2.51 16.87
N ARG A 49 -1.19 -3.19 17.69
CA ARG A 49 -0.75 -3.71 19.00
C ARG A 49 0.34 -4.77 18.86
N LEU A 50 0.15 -5.74 17.96
CA LEU A 50 1.14 -6.79 17.71
C LEU A 50 2.47 -6.23 17.15
N ALA A 51 2.41 -5.13 16.39
CA ALA A 51 3.58 -4.44 15.85
C ALA A 51 4.24 -3.48 16.85
N GLY A 52 3.66 -3.28 18.04
CA GLY A 52 4.13 -2.30 19.03
C GLY A 52 4.01 -0.86 18.56
N ILE A 53 3.00 -0.58 17.73
CA ILE A 53 2.67 0.75 17.21
C ILE A 53 1.65 1.41 18.16
N LYS A 54 1.79 2.72 18.37
CA LYS A 54 0.90 3.47 19.28
C LYS A 54 -0.55 3.39 18.82
N ASP A 55 -1.49 3.18 19.75
CA ASP A 55 -2.93 3.09 19.47
C ASP A 55 -3.51 4.30 18.72
N ARG A 56 -2.90 5.49 18.89
CA ARG A 56 -3.29 6.69 18.12
C ARG A 56 -3.16 6.53 16.60
N ARG A 57 -2.44 5.51 16.12
CA ARG A 57 -2.27 5.20 14.69
C ARG A 57 -3.39 4.34 14.13
N VAL A 58 -4.25 3.79 14.98
CA VAL A 58 -5.40 2.98 14.56
C VAL A 58 -6.41 3.87 13.82
N GLY A 59 -6.91 3.40 12.68
CA GLY A 59 -7.82 4.18 11.83
C GLY A 59 -7.15 5.29 11.04
N MET A 60 -5.84 5.52 11.21
CA MET A 60 -5.09 6.47 10.38
C MET A 60 -4.64 5.81 9.06
N PRO A 61 -4.54 6.60 7.97
CA PRO A 61 -3.97 6.10 6.71
C PRO A 61 -2.50 5.73 6.90
N ILE A 62 -1.98 4.79 6.08
CA ILE A 62 -0.57 4.38 6.13
C ILE A 62 0.39 5.55 5.94
N SER A 63 0.00 6.57 5.18
CA SER A 63 0.79 7.80 4.98
C SER A 63 1.10 8.55 6.28
N ALA A 64 0.34 8.33 7.35
CA ALA A 64 0.59 8.92 8.66
C ALA A 64 1.67 8.16 9.48
N PHE A 65 2.06 6.96 9.06
CA PHE A 65 3.03 6.12 9.74
C PHE A 65 4.45 6.51 9.33
N SER A 66 5.41 6.43 10.26
CA SER A 66 6.82 6.53 9.89
C SER A 66 7.28 5.27 9.16
N GLU A 67 8.37 5.36 8.40
CA GLU A 67 8.95 4.22 7.70
C GLU A 67 9.22 3.03 8.65
N LEU A 68 9.73 3.30 9.85
CA LEU A 68 9.94 2.28 10.88
C LEU A 68 8.63 1.64 11.34
N GLU A 69 7.57 2.44 11.53
CA GLU A 69 6.24 1.91 11.88
C GLU A 69 5.71 1.02 10.75
N VAL A 70 5.88 1.40 9.47
CA VAL A 70 5.49 0.60 8.31
C VAL A 70 6.29 -0.71 8.23
N MET A 71 7.60 -0.69 8.45
CA MET A 71 8.42 -1.89 8.48
C MET A 71 7.99 -2.87 9.58
N LYS A 72 7.71 -2.36 10.78
CA LYS A 72 7.19 -3.17 11.90
C LYS A 72 5.84 -3.79 11.54
N LEU A 73 4.92 -2.98 11.01
CA LEU A 73 3.61 -3.43 10.58
C LEU A 73 3.70 -4.55 9.54
N LEU A 74 4.52 -4.37 8.50
CA LEU A 74 4.72 -5.36 7.45
C LEU A 74 5.30 -6.67 8.00
N ARG A 75 6.29 -6.59 8.90
CA ARG A 75 6.86 -7.77 9.57
C ARG A 75 5.80 -8.53 10.35
N THR A 76 5.00 -7.82 11.15
CA THR A 76 3.93 -8.42 11.95
C THR A 76 2.88 -9.08 11.07
N ILE A 77 2.45 -8.43 9.98
CA ILE A 77 1.48 -9.00 9.03
C ILE A 77 2.01 -10.34 8.47
N LYS A 78 3.28 -10.38 8.06
CA LYS A 78 3.91 -11.62 7.55
C LYS A 78 3.98 -12.72 8.61
N GLN A 79 4.31 -12.37 9.86
CA GLN A 79 4.35 -13.33 10.97
C GLN A 79 2.96 -13.92 11.26
N VAL A 80 1.93 -13.07 11.31
CA VAL A 80 0.55 -13.52 11.49
C VAL A 80 0.14 -14.42 10.33
N GLN A 81 0.45 -14.05 9.09
CA GLN A 81 0.16 -14.89 7.92
C GLN A 81 0.78 -16.29 8.05
N GLN A 82 2.06 -16.37 8.42
CA GLN A 82 2.74 -17.66 8.62
C GLN A 82 2.04 -18.52 9.67
N ILE A 83 1.73 -17.93 10.82
CA ILE A 83 1.01 -18.61 11.91
C ILE A 83 -0.36 -19.07 11.45
N THR A 84 -1.13 -18.21 10.77
CA THR A 84 -2.46 -18.59 10.29
C THR A 84 -2.42 -19.71 9.25
N THR A 85 -1.37 -19.80 8.44
CA THR A 85 -1.17 -20.91 7.51
C THR A 85 -0.93 -22.21 8.25
N GLU A 86 -0.08 -22.20 9.29
CA GLU A 86 0.17 -23.38 10.13
C GLU A 86 -1.10 -23.90 10.80
N PHE A 87 -2.00 -23.01 11.21
CA PHE A 87 -3.27 -23.38 11.84
C PHE A 87 -4.45 -23.55 10.87
N SER A 88 -4.25 -23.35 9.56
CA SER A 88 -5.35 -23.30 8.58
C SER A 88 -6.05 -24.65 8.34
N HIS A 89 -5.40 -25.75 8.67
CA HIS A 89 -5.92 -27.11 8.52
C HIS A 89 -6.66 -27.61 9.77
N LEU A 90 -6.59 -26.87 10.89
CA LEU A 90 -7.24 -27.28 12.12
C LEU A 90 -8.76 -27.12 12.03
N THR A 91 -9.44 -28.07 12.65
CA THR A 91 -10.89 -28.13 12.81
C THR A 91 -11.25 -28.09 14.29
N LEU A 92 -12.53 -27.87 14.61
CA LEU A 92 -13.00 -27.92 16.01
C LEU A 92 -12.73 -29.27 16.70
N SER A 93 -12.58 -30.35 15.92
CA SER A 93 -12.29 -31.67 16.46
C SER A 93 -10.86 -31.81 16.99
N ASP A 94 -9.92 -30.99 16.51
CA ASP A 94 -8.51 -31.02 16.94
C ASP A 94 -8.29 -30.37 18.32
N PHE A 95 -9.33 -29.77 18.91
CA PHE A 95 -9.30 -29.09 20.21
C PHE A 95 -10.17 -29.77 21.29
N LYS A 96 -10.60 -31.02 21.05
CA LYS A 96 -11.32 -31.86 22.02
C LYS A 96 -10.35 -32.74 22.79
#